data_AF-A0A9P0D1P4-F1
#
_entry.id   AF-A0A9P0D1P4-F1
#
_cell.length_a   1.000
_cell.length_b   1.000
_cell.length_c   1.000
_cell.angle_alpha   90.00
_cell.angle_beta   90.00
_cell.angle_gamma   90.00
#
_symmetry.space_group_name_H-M   'P 1'
#
loop_
_entity.id
_entity.type
_entity.pdbx_description
1 polymer ?
#
loop_
_entity_poly.entity_id
_entity_poly.type
_entity_poly.pdbx_seq_one_letter_code
_entity_poly.pdbx_strand_id
1 'polypeptide(L)'
;MGPEPIRKTEIIVGNPLVTSNQTTKVVLIETNDKDMNSSIQRLYREKFPKLINIKDFEVIEQITKIKSENDGTKLRKKIIEVHHDETIPDTWEKLQRIKEETLSDERVAIHHINTTPENLQKMTEMIFHKTNTKVAIYTTANKREAEKIKTTYGMIISDSEKA
;
A
#
# COMPACT_ATOMS: atom_id res chain seq x y z
N MET A 1 -12.33 17.23 -25.75
CA MET A 1 -12.00 16.03 -24.95
C MET A 1 -10.72 16.35 -24.21
N GLY A 2 -10.79 16.52 -22.88
CA GLY A 2 -9.57 16.60 -22.07
C GLY A 2 -8.88 15.23 -22.04
N PRO A 3 -7.57 15.17 -21.71
CA PRO A 3 -6.89 13.89 -21.52
C PRO A 3 -7.61 13.11 -20.41
N GLU A 4 -7.84 11.81 -20.63
CA GLU A 4 -8.39 10.96 -19.58
C GLU A 4 -7.48 11.01 -18.33
N PRO A 5 -8.05 11.01 -17.12
CA PRO A 5 -7.25 10.98 -15.91
C PRO A 5 -6.40 9.70 -15.91
N ILE A 6 -5.08 9.87 -15.95
CA ILE A 6 -4.13 8.77 -15.83
C ILE A 6 -4.31 8.20 -14.42
N ARG A 7 -4.91 7.00 -14.32
CA ARG A 7 -5.05 6.27 -13.05
C ARG A 7 -3.70 6.21 -12.33
N LYS A 8 -3.69 6.62 -11.07
CA LYS A 8 -2.50 6.60 -10.21
C LYS A 8 -2.37 5.30 -9.45
N THR A 9 -3.45 4.52 -9.36
CA THR A 9 -3.51 3.30 -8.56
C THR A 9 -3.74 2.04 -9.39
N GLU A 10 -3.13 0.95 -8.93
CA GLU A 10 -3.36 -0.40 -9.46
C GLU A 10 -3.41 -1.43 -8.32
N ILE A 11 -4.13 -2.53 -8.54
CA ILE A 11 -4.18 -3.67 -7.62
C ILE A 11 -3.35 -4.80 -8.21
N ILE A 12 -2.33 -5.25 -7.46
CA ILE A 12 -1.38 -6.29 -7.86
C ILE A 12 -1.53 -7.50 -6.94
N VAL A 13 -1.54 -8.70 -7.50
CA VAL A 13 -1.43 -9.93 -6.70
C VAL A 13 0.05 -10.26 -6.52
N GLY A 14 0.54 -10.29 -5.28
CA GLY A 14 1.94 -10.59 -5.01
C GLY A 14 2.47 -10.01 -3.70
N ASN A 15 3.80 -10.00 -3.56
CA ASN A 15 4.48 -9.53 -2.35
C ASN A 15 5.10 -8.14 -2.58
N PRO A 16 4.70 -7.08 -1.85
CA PRO A 16 5.28 -5.74 -2.01
C PRO A 16 6.78 -5.69 -1.68
N LEU A 17 7.31 -6.64 -0.90
CA LEU A 17 8.72 -6.70 -0.53
C LEU A 17 9.66 -7.10 -1.67
N VAL A 18 9.15 -7.67 -2.77
CA VAL A 18 9.95 -8.02 -3.95
C VAL A 18 10.11 -6.86 -4.94
N THR A 19 9.47 -5.72 -4.69
CA THR A 19 9.60 -4.52 -5.51
C THR A 19 11.00 -3.91 -5.43
N SER A 20 11.38 -3.16 -6.48
CA SER A 20 12.65 -2.42 -6.56
C SER A 20 12.93 -1.61 -5.29
N ASN A 21 14.20 -1.42 -4.95
CA ASN A 21 14.59 -0.58 -3.82
C ASN A 21 14.10 0.87 -3.98
N GLN A 22 14.00 1.35 -5.23
CA GLN A 22 13.48 2.69 -5.55
C GLN A 22 11.97 2.84 -5.29
N THR A 23 11.25 1.74 -5.06
CA THR A 23 9.84 1.78 -4.66
C THR A 23 9.75 1.94 -3.15
N THR A 24 9.07 3.00 -2.70
CA THR A 24 8.75 3.21 -1.29
C THR A 24 7.77 2.15 -0.84
N LYS A 25 8.13 1.42 0.22
CA LYS A 25 7.32 0.32 0.75
C LYS A 25 6.59 0.79 2.00
N VAL A 26 5.27 0.64 2.01
CA VAL A 26 4.43 1.02 3.15
C VAL A 26 3.96 -0.25 3.84
N VAL A 27 4.11 -0.28 5.16
CA VAL A 27 3.47 -1.26 6.04
C VAL A 27 2.46 -0.52 6.92
N LEU A 28 1.20 -0.93 6.79
CA LEU A 28 0.09 -0.47 7.62
C LEU A 28 -0.11 -1.53 8.72
N ILE A 29 0.14 -1.17 9.96
CA ILE A 29 0.11 -2.07 11.10
C ILE A 29 -1.30 -2.15 11.66
N GLU A 30 -1.90 -3.34 11.55
CA GLU A 30 -3.26 -3.62 12.02
C GLU A 30 -3.31 -3.63 13.55
N THR A 31 -4.41 -3.15 14.13
CA THR A 31 -4.53 -2.96 15.59
C THR A 31 -4.44 -4.26 16.39
N ASN A 32 -4.86 -5.35 15.76
CA ASN A 32 -4.85 -6.71 16.31
C ASN A 32 -3.49 -7.42 16.15
N ASP A 33 -2.54 -6.83 15.42
CA ASP A 33 -1.22 -7.40 15.14
C ASP A 33 -0.10 -6.35 15.25
N LYS A 34 -0.09 -5.59 16.35
CA LYS A 34 0.90 -4.51 16.61
C LYS A 34 2.34 -4.99 16.55
N ASP A 35 2.58 -6.24 16.94
CA ASP A 35 3.90 -6.86 16.92
C ASP A 35 4.28 -7.42 15.53
N MET A 36 3.40 -7.27 14.53
CA MET A 36 3.58 -7.76 13.17
C MET A 36 3.94 -9.25 13.14
N ASN A 37 3.18 -10.08 13.86
CA ASN A 37 3.40 -11.53 13.95
C ASN A 37 2.79 -12.30 12.78
N SER A 38 1.89 -11.70 12.00
CA SER A 38 1.11 -12.38 10.98
C SER A 38 1.33 -11.84 9.57
N SER A 39 0.94 -12.67 8.60
CA SER A 39 0.77 -12.26 7.20
C SER A 39 1.98 -11.51 6.59
N ILE A 40 1.73 -10.47 5.79
CA ILE A 40 2.77 -9.65 5.17
C ILE A 40 3.55 -8.82 6.19
N GLN A 41 2.91 -8.42 7.30
CA GLN A 41 3.52 -7.64 8.38
C GLN A 41 4.69 -8.40 9.00
N ARG A 42 4.56 -9.71 9.22
CA ARG A 42 5.66 -10.59 9.65
C ARG A 42 6.87 -10.51 8.74
N LEU A 43 6.65 -10.52 7.42
CA LEU A 43 7.75 -10.44 6.46
C LEU A 43 8.42 -9.07 6.47
N TYR A 44 7.66 -7.99 6.73
CA TYR A 44 8.23 -6.66 6.95
C TYR A 44 9.11 -6.64 8.18
N ARG A 45 8.62 -7.16 9.31
CA ARG A 45 9.38 -7.25 10.56
C ARG A 45 10.67 -8.05 10.41
N GLU A 46 10.62 -9.22 9.78
CA GLU A 46 11.80 -10.06 9.54
C GLU A 46 12.84 -9.36 8.65
N LYS A 47 12.37 -8.67 7.60
CA LYS A 47 13.25 -7.94 6.66
C LYS A 47 13.76 -6.62 7.23
N PHE A 48 13.02 -6.03 8.17
CA PHE A 48 13.27 -4.73 8.79
C PHE A 48 13.03 -4.79 10.30
N PRO A 49 13.93 -5.42 11.08
CA PRO A 49 13.73 -5.60 12.52
C PRO A 49 13.61 -4.31 13.33
N LYS A 50 14.04 -3.18 12.75
CA LYS A 50 13.98 -1.85 13.40
C LYS A 50 12.55 -1.30 13.52
N LEU A 51 11.55 -1.94 12.89
CA LEU A 51 10.16 -1.51 12.87
C LEU A 51 9.37 -1.76 14.19
N ILE A 52 9.92 -2.46 15.19
CA ILE A 52 9.10 -2.99 16.32
C ILE A 52 8.79 -1.97 17.43
N ASN A 53 9.31 -0.73 17.41
CA ASN A 53 9.28 0.18 18.58
C ASN A 53 8.65 1.56 18.34
N ILE A 54 7.68 1.67 17.43
CA ILE A 54 7.25 2.97 16.87
C ILE A 54 5.83 3.30 17.32
N LYS A 55 5.57 4.59 17.60
CA LYS A 55 4.35 5.05 18.28
C LYS A 55 3.13 5.31 17.39
N ASP A 56 3.31 5.68 16.12
CA ASP A 56 2.17 6.05 15.25
C ASP A 56 2.52 6.07 13.75
N PHE A 57 3.59 6.75 13.36
CA PHE A 57 4.03 6.87 11.97
C PHE A 57 5.53 7.15 11.94
N GLU A 58 6.26 6.40 11.13
CA GLU A 58 7.69 6.60 10.97
C GLU A 58 8.15 6.34 9.55
N VAL A 59 9.16 7.11 9.15
CA VAL A 59 9.83 6.98 7.86
C VAL A 59 11.24 6.47 8.09
N ILE A 60 11.51 5.26 7.63
CA ILE A 60 12.85 4.68 7.63
C ILE A 60 13.41 4.77 6.22
N GLU A 61 14.39 5.65 6.03
CA GLU A 61 15.09 5.82 4.76
C GLU A 61 16.56 5.41 4.87
N GLN A 62 16.96 4.46 4.01
CA GLN A 62 18.34 4.03 3.87
C GLN A 62 18.85 4.38 2.48
N ILE A 63 19.85 5.25 2.42
CA ILE A 63 20.54 5.63 1.18
C ILE A 63 21.91 4.96 1.17
N THR A 64 22.09 3.99 0.28
CA THR A 64 23.39 3.35 0.05
C THR A 64 23.99 3.92 -1.23
N LYS A 65 25.13 4.60 -1.12
CA LYS A 65 25.91 5.03 -2.29
C LYS A 65 26.80 3.88 -2.71
N ILE A 66 26.51 3.24 -3.84
CA ILE A 66 27.45 2.30 -4.45
C ILE A 66 28.39 3.13 -5.32
N LYS A 67 29.67 3.18 -4.95
CA LYS A 67 30.71 3.65 -5.86
C LYS A 67 30.90 2.56 -6.93
N SER A 68 30.27 2.74 -8.08
CA SER A 68 30.62 1.99 -9.28
C SER A 68 31.46 2.90 -10.19
N GLU A 69 32.43 2.33 -10.91
CA GLU A 69 33.46 3.08 -11.65
C GLU A 69 32.91 4.00 -12.76
N ASN A 70 31.64 3.86 -13.19
CA ASN A 70 31.11 4.63 -14.32
C ASN A 70 29.80 5.40 -14.09
N ASP A 71 29.15 5.26 -12.94
CA ASP A 71 28.15 6.23 -12.48
C ASP A 71 27.71 5.84 -11.07
N GLY A 72 27.75 6.78 -10.14
CA GLY A 72 27.42 6.55 -8.73
C GLY A 72 25.94 6.23 -8.56
N THR A 73 25.55 4.96 -8.74
CA THR A 73 24.16 4.53 -8.55
C THR A 73 23.83 4.58 -7.05
N LYS A 74 22.94 5.49 -6.66
CA LYS A 74 22.41 5.56 -5.31
C LYS A 74 21.27 4.55 -5.19
N LEU A 75 21.46 3.52 -4.37
CA LEU A 75 20.36 2.68 -3.91
C LEU A 75 19.68 3.39 -2.75
N ARG A 76 18.56 4.07 -3.05
CA ARG A 76 17.64 4.56 -2.03
C ARG A 76 16.63 3.47 -1.73
N LYS A 77 16.42 3.19 -0.45
CA LYS A 77 15.41 2.26 0.05
C LYS A 77 14.62 2.97 1.13
N LYS A 78 13.36 3.28 0.86
CA LYS A 78 12.46 3.98 1.78
C LYS A 78 11.33 3.05 2.22
N ILE A 79 11.05 3.07 3.51
CA ILE A 79 9.98 2.31 4.14
C ILE A 79 9.21 3.27 5.03
N ILE A 80 7.89 3.21 4.95
CA ILE A 80 7.01 3.98 5.81
C ILE A 80 6.23 2.97 6.65
N GLU A 81 6.38 3.10 7.96
CA GLU A 81 5.59 2.37 8.94
C GLU A 81 4.46 3.24 9.43
N VAL A 82 3.26 2.68 9.48
CA VAL A 82 2.07 3.41 9.91
C VAL A 82 1.22 2.51 10.77
N HIS A 83 1.01 2.89 12.02
CA HIS A 83 -0.03 2.31 12.85
C HIS A 83 -1.35 2.93 12.43
N HIS A 84 -2.37 2.10 12.22
CA HIS A 84 -3.69 2.55 11.79
C HIS A 84 -4.75 1.84 12.62
N ASP A 85 -5.85 2.52 12.93
CA ASP A 85 -6.91 2.01 13.80
C ASP A 85 -7.99 1.22 13.06
N GLU A 86 -7.76 0.96 11.76
CA GLU A 86 -8.66 0.29 10.82
C GLU A 86 -9.98 1.02 10.53
N THR A 87 -10.18 2.25 11.03
CA THR A 87 -11.33 3.09 10.68
C THR A 87 -11.10 3.80 9.34
N ILE A 88 -12.20 4.15 8.64
CA ILE A 88 -12.12 4.90 7.37
C ILE A 88 -11.46 6.28 7.57
N PRO A 89 -11.84 7.10 8.59
CA PRO A 89 -11.21 8.41 8.82
C PRO A 89 -9.71 8.31 9.07
N ASP A 90 -9.27 7.36 9.90
CA ASP A 90 -7.85 7.15 10.18
C ASP A 90 -7.12 6.68 8.92
N THR A 91 -7.64 5.68 8.21
CA THR A 91 -7.04 5.20 6.95
C THR A 91 -6.86 6.35 5.95
N TRP A 92 -7.85 7.24 5.86
CA TRP A 92 -7.78 8.42 5.02
C TRP A 92 -6.67 9.38 5.45
N GLU A 93 -6.60 9.72 6.75
CA GLU A 93 -5.56 10.58 7.32
C GLU A 93 -4.16 10.00 7.09
N LYS A 94 -3.98 8.70 7.37
CA LYS A 94 -2.71 7.99 7.15
C LYS A 94 -2.31 8.02 5.67
N LEU A 95 -3.23 7.80 4.75
CA LEU A 95 -2.96 7.90 3.31
C LEU A 95 -2.59 9.33 2.87
N GLN A 96 -3.20 10.36 3.46
CA GLN A 96 -2.80 11.74 3.19
C GLN A 96 -1.37 12.02 3.64
N ARG A 97 -0.99 11.53 4.82
CA ARG A 97 0.38 11.66 5.33
C ARG A 97 1.39 10.88 4.49
N ILE A 98 1.05 9.66 4.06
CA ILE A 98 1.87 8.88 3.11
C ILE A 98 2.08 9.68 1.81
N LYS A 99 1.02 10.31 1.28
CA LYS A 99 1.13 11.14 0.07
C LYS A 99 2.13 12.28 0.27
N GLU A 100 2.04 13.01 1.38
CA GLU A 100 2.97 14.11 1.68
C GLU A 100 4.43 13.65 1.72
N GLU A 101 4.68 12.50 2.35
CA GLU A 101 6.02 11.90 2.43
C GLU A 101 6.54 11.36 1.09
N THR A 102 5.67 11.09 0.12
CA THR A 102 6.00 10.39 -1.12
C THR A 102 5.84 11.25 -2.38
N LEU A 103 5.65 12.57 -2.23
CA LEU A 103 5.46 13.50 -3.36
C LEU A 103 6.59 13.47 -4.40
N SER A 104 7.83 13.18 -3.98
CA SER A 104 9.00 13.06 -4.85
C SER A 104 9.28 11.62 -5.29
N ASP A 105 8.52 10.65 -4.80
CA ASP A 105 8.69 9.23 -5.10
C ASP A 105 7.85 8.88 -6.34
N GLU A 106 8.46 8.17 -7.30
CA GLU A 106 7.74 7.72 -8.51
C GLU A 106 6.73 6.61 -8.18
N ARG A 107 7.08 5.71 -7.25
CA ARG A 107 6.30 4.50 -6.94
C ARG A 107 6.21 4.24 -5.45
N VAL A 108 5.00 3.91 -5.00
CA VAL A 108 4.67 3.47 -3.65
C VAL A 108 3.99 2.10 -3.71
N ALA A 109 4.40 1.18 -2.83
CA ALA A 109 3.79 -0.13 -2.67
C ALA A 109 3.14 -0.22 -1.28
N ILE A 110 1.84 -0.46 -1.25
CA ILE A 110 1.05 -0.65 -0.01
C ILE A 110 0.48 -2.06 -0.05
N HIS A 111 0.39 -2.76 1.08
CA HIS A 111 -0.37 -4.01 1.14
C HIS A 111 -1.85 -3.74 1.43
N HIS A 112 -2.74 -4.67 1.08
CA HIS A 112 -4.13 -4.59 1.52
C HIS A 112 -4.19 -4.62 3.05
N ILE A 113 -5.17 -3.92 3.61
CA ILE A 113 -5.53 -3.96 5.04
C ILE A 113 -6.89 -4.64 5.19
N ASN A 114 -7.51 -4.56 6.37
CA ASN A 114 -8.84 -5.07 6.66
C ASN A 114 -9.98 -4.28 5.96
N THR A 115 -9.85 -4.05 4.66
CA THR A 115 -10.84 -3.50 3.74
C THR A 115 -10.70 -4.17 2.38
N THR A 116 -11.67 -4.01 1.50
CA THR A 116 -11.54 -4.56 0.13
C THR A 116 -10.43 -3.81 -0.62
N PRO A 117 -9.62 -4.51 -1.43
CA PRO A 117 -8.60 -3.85 -2.25
C PRO A 117 -9.16 -2.70 -3.11
N GLU A 118 -10.40 -2.84 -3.59
CA GLU A 118 -11.11 -1.86 -4.41
C GLU A 118 -11.49 -0.60 -3.60
N ASN A 119 -11.92 -0.75 -2.35
CA ASN A 119 -12.22 0.40 -1.49
C ASN A 119 -10.94 1.16 -1.12
N LEU A 120 -9.87 0.43 -0.80
CA LEU A 120 -8.56 1.04 -0.58
C LEU A 120 -8.08 1.77 -1.85
N GLN A 121 -8.24 1.13 -3.02
CA GLN A 121 -7.88 1.73 -4.30
C GLN A 121 -8.62 3.05 -4.56
N LYS A 122 -9.92 3.11 -4.31
CA LYS A 122 -10.70 4.34 -4.47
C LYS A 122 -10.19 5.47 -3.58
N MET A 123 -9.95 5.19 -2.30
CA MET A 123 -9.41 6.19 -1.36
C MET A 123 -8.02 6.67 -1.79
N THR A 124 -7.13 5.74 -2.13
CA THR A 124 -5.79 6.06 -2.61
C THR A 124 -5.83 6.85 -3.91
N GLU A 125 -6.69 6.50 -4.87
CA GLU A 125 -6.84 7.25 -6.13
C GLU A 125 -7.28 8.68 -5.86
N MET A 126 -8.29 8.88 -5.01
CA MET A 126 -8.74 10.22 -4.62
C MET A 126 -7.65 11.06 -3.98
N ILE A 127 -6.77 10.46 -3.18
CA ILE A 127 -5.68 11.17 -2.49
C ILE A 127 -4.52 11.48 -3.45
N PHE A 128 -4.18 10.56 -4.35
CA PHE A 128 -3.00 10.65 -5.21
C PHE A 128 -3.26 11.18 -6.63
N HIS A 129 -4.52 11.37 -7.06
CA HIS A 129 -4.90 11.69 -8.45
C HIS A 129 -4.11 12.86 -9.10
N LYS A 130 -3.72 13.88 -8.32
CA LYS A 130 -2.96 15.06 -8.78
C LYS A 130 -1.44 14.92 -8.66
N THR A 131 -0.94 13.79 -8.18
CA THR A 131 0.49 13.56 -7.96
C THR A 131 1.13 12.83 -9.15
N ASN A 132 2.46 12.84 -9.23
CA ASN A 132 3.21 12.01 -10.19
C ASN A 132 3.48 10.60 -9.65
N THR A 133 3.21 10.37 -8.37
CA THR A 133 3.39 9.10 -7.68
C THR A 133 2.36 8.07 -8.13
N LYS A 134 2.83 6.88 -8.48
CA LYS A 134 2.00 5.71 -8.76
C LYS A 134 1.95 4.81 -7.53
N VAL A 135 0.76 4.35 -7.16
CA VAL A 135 0.55 3.50 -5.98
C VAL A 135 0.06 2.12 -6.39
N ALA A 136 0.81 1.09 -6.02
CA ALA A 136 0.41 -0.29 -6.20
C ALA A 136 -0.09 -0.87 -4.87
N ILE A 137 -1.32 -1.37 -4.87
CA ILE A 137 -1.95 -2.05 -3.74
C ILE A 137 -1.78 -3.55 -3.93
N TYR A 138 -1.01 -4.17 -3.06
CA TYR A 138 -0.68 -5.59 -3.10
C TYR A 138 -1.69 -6.41 -2.32
N THR A 139 -2.24 -7.44 -2.96
CA THR A 139 -3.13 -8.40 -2.33
C THR A 139 -2.76 -9.85 -2.66
N THR A 140 -3.52 -10.80 -2.12
CA THR A 140 -3.35 -12.23 -2.38
C THR A 140 -4.42 -12.73 -3.36
N ALA A 141 -4.13 -13.79 -4.10
CA ALA A 141 -5.09 -14.41 -5.03
C ALA A 141 -6.39 -14.79 -4.32
N ASN A 142 -6.28 -15.46 -3.16
CA ASN A 142 -7.42 -15.91 -2.36
C ASN A 142 -8.34 -14.75 -1.96
N LYS A 143 -7.79 -13.61 -1.52
CA LYS A 143 -8.61 -12.44 -1.18
C LYS A 143 -9.30 -11.83 -2.40
N ARG A 144 -8.60 -11.77 -3.54
CA ARG A 144 -9.17 -11.24 -4.79
C ARG A 144 -10.30 -12.14 -5.32
N GLU A 145 -10.19 -13.44 -5.16
CA GLU A 145 -11.24 -14.40 -5.54
C GLU A 145 -12.46 -14.31 -4.61
N ALA A 146 -12.25 -14.21 -3.30
CA ALA A 146 -13.33 -14.06 -2.33
C ALA A 146 -14.19 -12.80 -2.60
N GLU A 147 -13.58 -11.68 -2.99
CA GLU A 147 -14.30 -10.45 -3.31
C GLU A 147 -15.08 -10.54 -4.64
N LYS A 148 -14.55 -11.26 -5.64
CA LYS A 148 -15.30 -11.56 -6.87
C LYS A 148 -16.54 -12.38 -6.56
N ILE A 149 -16.41 -13.42 -5.73
CA ILE A 149 -17.53 -14.28 -5.33
C ILE A 149 -18.60 -13.48 -4.59
N LYS A 150 -18.23 -12.66 -3.60
CA LYS A 150 -19.20 -11.79 -2.88
C LYS A 150 -19.97 -10.87 -3.84
N THR A 151 -19.28 -10.25 -4.78
CA THR A 151 -19.91 -9.35 -5.76
C THR A 151 -20.92 -10.09 -6.64
N THR A 152 -20.57 -11.27 -7.13
CA THR A 152 -21.46 -12.11 -7.96
C THR A 152 -22.69 -12.56 -7.20
N TYR A 153 -22.54 -13.05 -5.96
CA TYR A 153 -23.68 -13.48 -5.15
C TYR A 153 -24.58 -12.31 -4.72
N GLY A 154 -24.00 -11.15 -4.41
CA GLY A 154 -24.77 -9.94 -4.09
C GLY A 154 -25.65 -9.47 -5.25
N MET A 155 -25.14 -9.55 -6.50
CA MET A 155 -25.93 -9.24 -7.70
C MET A 155 -27.10 -10.23 -7.87
N ILE A 156 -26.84 -11.53 -7.74
CA ILE A 156 -27.87 -12.57 -7.91
C ILE A 156 -29.01 -12.39 -6.89
N ILE A 157 -28.69 -12.10 -5.62
CA ILE A 157 -29.71 -11.87 -4.59
C ILE A 157 -30.50 -10.59 -4.89
N SER A 158 -29.84 -9.50 -5.26
CA SER A 158 -30.52 -8.23 -5.55
C SER A 158 -31.44 -8.28 -6.78
N ASP A 159 -31.14 -9.13 -7.75
CA ASP A 159 -32.00 -9.34 -8.93
C ASP A 159 -33.17 -10.28 -8.61
N SER A 160 -32.99 -11.23 -7.68
CA SER A 160 -34.06 -12.12 -7.20
C SER A 160 -35.10 -11.43 -6.31
N GLU A 161 -34.72 -10.34 -5.63
CA GLU A 161 -35.64 -9.54 -4.79
C GLU A 161 -36.41 -8.47 -5.59
N LYS A 162 -36.04 -8.24 -6.85
CA LYS A 162 -36.68 -7.28 -7.75
C LYS A 162 -37.58 -7.93 -8.81
N ALA A 163 -37.68 -9.26 -8.81
CA ALA A 163 -38.47 -10.06 -9.75
C ALA A 163 -39.86 -10.41 -9.17
#